data_AF-A0A9P1GE50-F1
#
_entry.id   AF-A0A9P1GE50-F1
#
_cell.length_a   1.000
_cell.length_b   1.000
_cell.length_c   1.000
_cell.angle_alpha   90.00
_cell.angle_beta   90.00
_cell.angle_gamma   90.00
#
_symmetry.space_group_name_H-M   'P 1'
#
loop_
_entity.id
_entity.type
_entity.pdbx_description
1 polymer ?
#
loop_
_entity_poly.entity_id
_entity_poly.type
_entity_poly.pdbx_seq_one_letter_code
_entity_poly.pdbx_strand_id
1 'polypeptide(L)'
;MVAMPPSLWRAMRAAGRCSGGVLLTLPLPFLRAPKGRWLSTQDLESLSVAELRQLAAQRSVSTSDCFEKQDLVQKLRASDGANAKAEGDAPGQCAPQSTLTSKSVSELRNIIHKANLSSEDLLEKRDPVERAREAEVILKQQASTKEAKGDDSQTNSEQTKPWDARRYEELEIVLFARGGCPHCVSAVQMLKKRGLSNFDLQDVEWSREAMLEFQRLGGRGVPFFYSKKTGKSMAGWNPGAQDLGWLIHHLE
;
A
#
# COMPACT_ATOMS: atom_id res chain seq x y z
N MET A 1 41.66 29.29 7.47
CA MET A 1 42.54 28.10 7.40
C MET A 1 43.00 27.78 8.81
N VAL A 2 42.43 26.74 9.43
CA VAL A 2 42.74 26.35 10.80
C VAL A 2 43.39 24.97 10.75
N ALA A 3 44.63 24.90 11.22
CA ALA A 3 45.46 23.70 11.22
C ALA A 3 45.10 22.78 12.39
N MET A 4 44.97 21.47 12.14
CA MET A 4 44.82 20.43 13.16
C MET A 4 46.18 19.85 13.58
N PRO A 5 46.37 19.48 14.87
CA PRO A 5 47.63 18.96 15.38
C PRO A 5 47.86 17.46 15.07
N PRO A 6 49.12 17.04 14.81
CA PRO A 6 49.48 15.66 14.47
C PRO A 6 49.97 14.90 15.70
N SER A 7 49.07 14.28 16.45
CA SER A 7 49.46 13.42 17.57
C SER A 7 48.47 12.29 17.74
N LEU A 8 48.60 11.24 16.90
CA LEU A 8 48.13 9.87 17.19
C LEU A 8 48.62 8.87 16.11
N TRP A 9 49.82 9.09 15.58
CA TRP A 9 50.57 8.09 14.81
C TRP A 9 51.77 7.65 15.65
N ARG A 10 51.63 6.53 16.38
CA ARG A 10 52.67 5.56 16.77
C ARG A 10 52.24 4.80 18.03
N ALA A 11 51.65 3.63 17.82
CA ALA A 11 51.86 2.49 18.71
C ALA A 11 51.81 1.23 17.85
N MET A 12 52.98 0.89 17.29
CA MET A 12 53.24 -0.38 16.64
C MET A 12 53.63 -1.43 17.69
N ARG A 13 53.13 -2.66 17.47
CA ARG A 13 53.77 -3.96 17.69
C ARG A 13 54.32 -4.30 19.09
N ALA A 14 53.67 -5.27 19.73
CA ALA A 14 54.36 -6.33 20.45
C ALA A 14 53.64 -7.67 20.22
N ALA A 15 54.43 -8.68 19.89
CA ALA A 15 54.00 -10.01 19.48
C ALA A 15 53.62 -10.89 20.68
N GLY A 16 52.67 -11.81 20.45
CA GLY A 16 52.34 -12.88 21.39
C GLY A 16 51.68 -14.04 20.64
N ARG A 17 52.48 -15.05 20.28
CA ARG A 17 52.02 -16.37 19.81
C ARG A 17 51.23 -17.02 20.95
N CYS A 18 49.96 -17.32 20.73
CA CYS A 18 49.21 -18.27 21.55
C CYS A 18 48.41 -19.19 20.61
N SER A 19 48.97 -20.38 20.40
CA SER A 19 48.27 -21.54 19.85
C SER A 19 47.37 -22.08 20.95
N GLY A 20 46.06 -22.02 20.75
CA GLY A 20 45.08 -22.52 21.71
C GLY A 20 43.67 -22.21 21.24
N GLY A 21 43.13 -23.11 20.41
CA GLY A 21 41.78 -22.99 19.88
C GLY A 21 40.73 -23.06 20.97
N VAL A 22 40.00 -21.97 21.14
CA VAL A 22 38.60 -21.97 21.56
C VAL A 22 37.93 -20.93 20.66
N LEU A 23 37.11 -21.39 19.72
CA LEU A 23 36.24 -20.53 18.92
C LEU A 23 35.20 -19.91 19.85
N LEU A 24 35.54 -18.78 20.48
CA LEU A 24 34.57 -17.90 21.10
C LEU A 24 33.79 -17.21 19.98
N THR A 25 32.67 -17.83 19.62
CA THR A 25 31.60 -17.21 18.85
C THR A 25 31.05 -16.02 19.63
N LEU A 26 31.66 -14.85 19.41
CA LEU A 26 31.08 -13.58 19.85
C LEU A 26 29.74 -13.39 19.13
N PRO A 27 28.62 -13.24 19.84
CA PRO A 27 27.35 -12.89 19.21
C PRO A 27 27.49 -11.46 18.68
N LEU A 28 27.64 -11.34 17.35
CA LEU A 28 27.48 -10.07 16.67
C LEU A 28 26.11 -9.51 17.04
N PRO A 29 26.00 -8.24 17.46
CA PRO A 29 24.71 -7.61 17.68
C PRO A 29 23.95 -7.65 16.35
N PHE A 30 22.89 -8.46 16.34
CA PHE A 30 21.95 -8.58 15.25
C PHE A 30 21.25 -7.23 15.11
N LEU A 31 21.85 -6.33 14.32
CA LEU A 31 21.22 -5.10 13.85
C LEU A 31 19.99 -5.55 13.07
N ARG A 32 18.84 -5.56 13.75
CA ARG A 32 17.54 -5.82 13.18
C ARG A 32 17.26 -4.70 12.20
N ALA A 33 17.56 -4.96 10.93
CA ALA A 33 17.34 -4.03 9.84
C ALA A 33 15.86 -3.58 9.84
N PRO A 34 15.58 -2.29 9.56
CA PRO A 34 14.22 -1.78 9.50
C PRO A 34 13.41 -2.60 8.50
N LYS A 35 12.34 -3.24 8.99
CA LYS A 35 11.40 -3.97 8.14
C LYS A 35 10.77 -2.99 7.15
N GLY A 36 10.98 -3.27 5.86
CA GLY A 36 9.96 -3.00 4.84
C GLY A 36 9.95 -1.63 4.18
N ARG A 37 11.11 -1.08 3.78
CA ARG A 37 11.08 -0.12 2.67
C ARG A 37 11.16 -0.87 1.35
N TRP A 38 10.12 -0.69 0.55
CA TRP A 38 10.00 -1.24 -0.79
C TRP A 38 10.94 -0.44 -1.68
N LEU A 39 11.83 -1.13 -2.39
CA LEU A 39 12.77 -0.50 -3.30
C LEU A 39 12.08 -0.29 -4.64
N SER A 40 12.32 0.84 -5.28
CA SER A 40 11.84 1.06 -6.64
C SER A 40 12.56 0.11 -7.60
N THR A 41 12.01 -0.10 -8.80
CA THR A 41 12.66 -0.91 -9.84
C THR A 41 14.06 -0.37 -10.16
N GLN A 42 14.21 0.95 -10.19
CA GLN A 42 15.46 1.63 -10.49
C GLN A 42 16.50 1.41 -9.38
N ASP A 43 16.06 1.36 -8.13
CA ASP A 43 16.94 1.02 -7.00
C ASP A 43 17.43 -0.43 -7.10
N LEU A 44 16.55 -1.38 -7.43
CA LEU A 44 16.93 -2.79 -7.62
C LEU A 44 17.91 -2.97 -8.78
N GLU A 45 17.73 -2.25 -9.88
CA GLU A 45 18.64 -2.28 -11.03
C GLU A 45 20.01 -1.67 -10.71
N SER A 46 20.11 -0.76 -9.75
CA SER A 46 21.37 -0.15 -9.33
C SER A 46 22.25 -1.08 -8.46
N LEU A 47 21.64 -2.08 -7.80
CA LEU A 47 22.35 -3.01 -6.92
C LEU A 47 23.21 -4.03 -7.69
N SER A 48 24.29 -4.48 -7.06
CA SER A 48 25.12 -5.58 -7.56
C SER A 48 24.40 -6.93 -7.40
N VAL A 49 24.84 -7.96 -8.15
CA VAL A 49 24.28 -9.32 -8.05
C VAL A 49 24.44 -9.89 -6.64
N ALA A 50 25.53 -9.56 -5.94
CA ALA A 50 25.77 -10.00 -4.57
C ALA A 50 24.75 -9.39 -3.59
N GLU A 51 24.48 -8.08 -3.71
CA GLU A 51 23.49 -7.37 -2.90
C GLU A 51 22.07 -7.87 -3.19
N LEU A 52 21.74 -8.13 -4.46
CA LEU A 52 20.45 -8.69 -4.86
C LEU A 52 20.22 -10.10 -4.28
N ARG A 53 21.25 -10.96 -4.26
CA ARG A 53 21.17 -12.29 -3.62
C ARG A 53 21.02 -12.18 -2.10
N GLN A 54 21.74 -11.25 -1.48
CA GLN A 54 21.60 -10.97 -0.05
C GLN A 54 20.19 -10.49 0.29
N LEU A 55 19.64 -9.61 -0.54
CA LEU A 55 18.29 -9.06 -0.38
C LEU A 55 17.22 -10.14 -0.60
N ALA A 56 17.40 -11.03 -1.58
CA ALA A 56 16.54 -12.20 -1.78
C ALA A 56 16.56 -13.14 -0.58
N ALA A 57 17.75 -13.42 -0.01
CA ALA A 57 17.88 -14.22 1.21
C ALA A 57 17.18 -13.57 2.41
N GLN A 58 17.32 -12.25 2.57
CA GLN A 58 16.62 -11.49 3.62
C GLN A 58 15.10 -11.54 3.50
N ARG A 59 14.58 -11.66 2.27
CA ARG A 59 13.14 -11.75 1.97
C ARG A 59 12.64 -13.19 1.80
N SER A 60 13.50 -14.19 2.05
CA SER A 60 13.17 -15.60 1.87
C SER A 60 12.71 -15.96 0.44
N VAL A 61 13.26 -15.27 -0.57
CA VAL A 61 12.99 -15.54 -1.99
C VAL A 61 14.03 -16.52 -2.53
N SER A 62 13.57 -17.63 -3.11
CA SER A 62 14.46 -18.63 -3.74
C SER A 62 15.12 -18.07 -5.00
N THR A 63 16.45 -18.20 -5.11
CA THR A 63 17.23 -17.75 -6.28
C THR A 63 17.80 -18.92 -7.10
N SER A 64 17.35 -20.15 -6.87
CA SER A 64 17.90 -21.38 -7.49
C SER A 64 17.80 -21.38 -9.02
N ASP A 65 16.78 -20.69 -9.51
CA ASP A 65 16.31 -20.65 -10.89
C ASP A 65 16.53 -19.26 -11.53
N CYS A 66 17.42 -18.45 -10.96
CA CYS A 66 17.83 -17.15 -11.50
C CYS A 66 19.26 -17.22 -12.03
N PHE A 67 19.43 -17.06 -13.34
CA PHE A 67 20.74 -17.14 -14.01
C PHE A 67 21.30 -15.75 -14.31
N GLU A 68 20.43 -14.78 -14.60
CA GLU A 68 20.80 -13.41 -14.92
C GLU A 68 20.44 -12.42 -13.81
N LYS A 69 21.07 -11.23 -13.85
CA LYS A 69 20.71 -10.12 -12.94
C LYS A 69 19.24 -9.73 -13.11
N GLN A 70 18.74 -9.77 -14.34
CA GLN A 70 17.34 -9.47 -14.68
C GLN A 70 16.37 -10.43 -13.97
N ASP A 71 16.67 -11.73 -13.95
CA ASP A 71 15.84 -12.74 -13.25
C ASP A 71 15.70 -12.43 -11.76
N LEU A 72 16.79 -12.02 -11.10
CA LEU A 72 16.78 -11.67 -9.68
C LEU A 72 15.90 -10.44 -9.41
N VAL A 73 16.02 -9.40 -10.23
CA VAL A 73 15.21 -8.17 -10.12
C VAL A 73 13.73 -8.48 -10.34
N GLN A 74 13.40 -9.25 -11.37
CA GLN A 74 12.03 -9.64 -11.68
C GLN A 74 11.41 -10.47 -10.55
N LYS A 75 12.15 -11.44 -10.01
CA LYS A 75 11.67 -12.31 -8.94
C LYS A 75 11.46 -11.56 -7.62
N LEU A 76 12.38 -10.66 -7.27
CA LEU A 76 12.23 -9.77 -6.11
C LEU A 76 11.00 -8.86 -6.26
N ARG A 77 10.76 -8.30 -7.45
CA ARG A 77 9.58 -7.48 -7.74
C ARG A 77 8.27 -8.27 -7.60
N ALA A 78 8.24 -9.51 -8.09
CA ALA A 78 7.07 -10.37 -7.97
C ALA A 78 6.77 -10.73 -6.51
N SER A 79 7.81 -11.01 -5.71
CA SER A 79 7.67 -11.33 -4.28
C SER A 79 7.15 -10.15 -3.46
N ASP A 80 7.54 -8.93 -3.84
CA ASP A 80 7.05 -7.72 -3.20
C ASP A 80 5.54 -7.57 -3.43
N GLY A 81 5.05 -7.71 -4.66
CA GLY A 81 3.61 -7.62 -4.95
C GLY A 81 2.74 -8.69 -4.25
N ALA A 82 3.29 -9.88 -3.98
CA ALA A 82 2.56 -10.99 -3.38
C ALA A 82 2.40 -10.84 -1.85
N ASN A 83 3.37 -10.25 -1.16
CA ASN A 83 3.35 -10.13 0.31
C ASN A 83 2.35 -9.10 0.84
N ALA A 84 1.82 -8.23 -0.02
CA ALA A 84 0.72 -7.33 0.35
C ALA A 84 -0.65 -8.04 0.51
N LYS A 85 -0.75 -9.35 0.23
CA LYS A 85 -2.00 -10.12 0.29
C LYS A 85 -2.00 -11.32 1.24
N ALA A 86 -0.92 -11.61 1.95
CA ALA A 86 -0.84 -12.82 2.76
C ALA A 86 -0.02 -12.65 4.05
N GLU A 87 -0.57 -11.96 5.05
CA GLU A 87 -0.31 -12.30 6.45
C GLU A 87 -1.65 -12.54 7.14
N GLY A 88 -1.95 -13.81 7.34
CA GLY A 88 -3.17 -14.30 7.97
C GLY A 88 -3.14 -15.83 8.03
N ASP A 89 -2.06 -16.39 8.58
CA ASP A 89 -1.99 -17.82 8.90
C ASP A 89 -2.30 -18.00 10.39
N ALA A 90 -3.43 -18.65 10.67
CA ALA A 90 -3.76 -19.23 11.96
C ALA A 90 -4.06 -20.71 11.70
N PRO A 91 -3.35 -21.66 12.36
CA PRO A 91 -3.62 -23.06 12.21
C PRO A 91 -4.76 -23.45 13.15
N GLY A 92 -5.87 -23.93 12.60
CA GLY A 92 -6.88 -24.62 13.38
C GLY A 92 -8.30 -24.17 13.08
N GLN A 93 -8.94 -24.87 12.14
CA GLN A 93 -10.09 -25.71 12.42
C GLN A 93 -10.55 -26.36 11.12
N CYS A 94 -10.58 -27.70 11.12
CA CYS A 94 -11.40 -28.46 10.19
C CYS A 94 -12.86 -28.04 10.40
N ALA A 95 -13.32 -27.05 9.64
CA ALA A 95 -14.73 -26.90 9.37
C ALA A 95 -15.20 -28.18 8.66
N PRO A 96 -16.40 -28.70 8.97
CA PRO A 96 -16.89 -29.95 8.43
C PRO A 96 -16.99 -29.84 6.91
N GLN A 97 -16.05 -30.44 6.18
CA GLN A 97 -16.04 -30.44 4.71
C GLN A 97 -17.30 -31.09 4.11
N SER A 98 -18.11 -31.77 4.94
CA SER A 98 -19.26 -32.57 4.55
C SER A 98 -20.51 -31.77 4.19
N THR A 99 -20.65 -30.51 4.60
CA THR A 99 -21.91 -29.75 4.39
C THR A 99 -22.02 -29.08 3.02
N LEU A 100 -20.91 -28.82 2.35
CA LEU A 100 -20.90 -28.22 1.00
C LEU A 100 -20.97 -29.27 -0.11
N THR A 101 -20.39 -30.46 0.13
CA THR A 101 -20.40 -31.57 -0.84
C THR A 101 -21.77 -32.23 -1.01
N SER A 102 -22.68 -32.03 -0.05
CA SER A 102 -24.06 -32.52 -0.10
C SER A 102 -25.04 -31.57 -0.80
N LYS A 103 -24.63 -30.33 -1.13
CA LYS A 103 -25.49 -29.33 -1.79
C LYS A 103 -25.53 -29.58 -3.30
N SER A 104 -26.66 -29.29 -3.93
CA SER A 104 -26.83 -29.34 -5.38
C SER A 104 -26.02 -28.24 -6.09
N VAL A 105 -25.70 -28.43 -7.37
CA VAL A 105 -24.95 -27.43 -8.17
C VAL A 105 -25.66 -26.07 -8.21
N SER A 106 -27.00 -26.07 -8.25
CA SER A 106 -27.81 -24.85 -8.22
C SER A 106 -27.67 -24.09 -6.88
N GLU A 107 -27.64 -24.80 -5.75
CA GLU A 107 -27.42 -24.20 -4.45
C GLU A 107 -26.00 -23.62 -4.31
N LEU A 108 -25.00 -24.31 -4.86
CA LEU A 108 -23.62 -23.81 -4.89
C LEU A 108 -23.52 -22.50 -5.69
N ARG A 109 -24.15 -22.43 -6.87
CA ARG A 109 -24.20 -21.19 -7.68
C ARG A 109 -24.90 -20.04 -6.95
N ASN A 110 -25.98 -20.34 -6.22
CA ASN A 110 -26.67 -19.32 -5.41
C ASN A 110 -25.77 -18.75 -4.30
N ILE A 111 -24.95 -19.58 -3.65
CA ILE A 111 -23.99 -19.14 -2.63
C ILE A 111 -22.91 -18.24 -3.27
N ILE A 112 -22.38 -18.65 -4.43
CA ILE A 112 -21.38 -17.87 -5.20
C ILE A 112 -21.93 -16.49 -5.59
N HIS A 113 -23.16 -16.44 -6.11
CA HIS A 113 -23.80 -15.19 -6.51
C HIS A 113 -24.13 -14.29 -5.30
N LYS A 114 -24.53 -14.85 -4.16
CA LYS A 114 -24.75 -14.07 -2.91
C LYS A 114 -23.48 -13.35 -2.43
N ALA A 115 -22.31 -13.95 -2.67
CA ALA A 115 -21.03 -13.33 -2.38
C ALA A 115 -20.51 -12.41 -3.51
N ASN A 116 -21.31 -12.19 -4.56
CA ASN A 116 -20.95 -11.39 -5.73
C ASN A 116 -19.70 -11.90 -6.48
N LEU A 117 -19.50 -13.23 -6.50
CA LEU A 117 -18.45 -13.89 -7.27
C LEU A 117 -19.01 -14.36 -8.63
N SER A 118 -18.18 -14.32 -9.67
CA SER A 118 -18.55 -14.84 -11.00
C SER A 118 -18.58 -16.37 -11.01
N SER A 119 -19.48 -16.94 -11.82
CA SER A 119 -19.61 -18.39 -12.05
C SER A 119 -19.26 -18.82 -13.47
N GLU A 120 -18.81 -17.91 -14.34
CA GLU A 120 -18.62 -18.16 -15.79
C GLU A 120 -17.51 -19.17 -16.09
N ASP A 121 -16.52 -19.32 -15.19
CA ASP A 121 -15.32 -20.16 -15.43
C ASP A 121 -15.33 -21.52 -14.71
N LEU A 122 -16.49 -22.01 -14.28
CA LEU A 122 -16.62 -23.24 -13.48
C LEU A 122 -17.04 -24.43 -14.35
N LEU A 123 -16.08 -25.04 -15.03
CA LEU A 123 -16.31 -26.12 -16.01
C LEU A 123 -16.34 -27.51 -15.37
N GLU A 124 -15.58 -27.73 -14.31
CA GLU A 124 -15.52 -29.02 -13.62
C GLU A 124 -16.41 -29.04 -12.38
N LYS A 125 -16.98 -30.20 -12.04
CA LYS A 125 -17.87 -30.37 -10.87
C LYS A 125 -17.21 -29.99 -9.53
N ARG A 126 -15.87 -29.96 -9.48
CA ARG A 126 -15.08 -29.53 -8.32
C ARG A 126 -15.06 -28.01 -8.16
N ASP A 127 -15.06 -27.26 -9.25
CA ASP A 127 -14.87 -25.80 -9.23
C ASP A 127 -16.00 -25.06 -8.48
N PRO A 128 -17.29 -25.40 -8.64
CA PRO A 128 -18.37 -24.77 -7.88
C PRO A 128 -18.28 -25.02 -6.37
N VAL A 129 -17.71 -26.15 -5.94
CA VAL A 129 -17.57 -26.46 -4.51
C VAL A 129 -16.49 -25.59 -3.90
N GLU A 130 -15.36 -25.41 -4.59
CA GLU A 130 -14.27 -24.56 -4.13
C GLU A 130 -14.66 -23.08 -4.15
N ARG A 131 -15.30 -22.61 -5.23
CA ARG A 131 -15.81 -21.24 -5.33
C ARG A 131 -16.88 -20.94 -4.26
N ALA A 132 -17.74 -21.90 -3.94
CA ALA A 132 -18.74 -21.74 -2.88
C ALA A 132 -18.10 -21.67 -1.48
N ARG A 133 -16.95 -22.33 -1.24
CA ARG A 133 -16.19 -22.16 0.02
C ARG A 133 -15.69 -20.73 0.17
N GLU A 134 -15.11 -20.18 -0.89
CA GLU A 134 -14.65 -18.79 -0.90
C GLU A 134 -15.81 -17.81 -0.64
N ALA A 135 -16.97 -18.04 -1.27
CA ALA A 135 -18.17 -17.27 -1.05
C ALA A 135 -18.65 -17.31 0.42
N GLU A 136 -18.64 -18.47 1.09
CA GLU A 136 -19.03 -18.57 2.50
C GLU A 136 -18.09 -17.79 3.43
N VAL A 137 -16.79 -17.71 3.11
CA VAL A 137 -15.82 -16.90 3.87
C VAL A 137 -16.15 -15.41 3.74
N ILE A 138 -16.43 -14.93 2.53
CA ILE A 138 -16.80 -13.53 2.27
C ILE A 138 -18.09 -13.17 3.02
N LEU A 139 -19.11 -14.03 2.97
CA LEU A 139 -20.37 -13.79 3.66
C LEU A 139 -20.21 -13.75 5.18
N LYS A 140 -19.35 -14.60 5.75
CA LYS A 140 -19.04 -14.56 7.19
C LYS A 140 -18.31 -13.27 7.60
N GLN A 141 -17.37 -12.79 6.79
CA GLN A 141 -16.69 -11.51 7.03
C GLN A 141 -17.66 -10.32 6.92
N GLN A 142 -18.62 -10.39 6.00
CA GLN A 142 -19.68 -9.38 5.89
C GLN A 142 -20.65 -9.40 7.07
N ALA A 143 -20.91 -10.57 7.65
CA ALA A 143 -21.74 -10.70 8.84
C ALA A 143 -21.02 -10.13 10.09
N SER A 144 -19.75 -10.48 10.30
CA SER A 144 -18.98 -9.99 11.45
C SER A 144 -18.72 -8.48 11.39
N THR A 145 -18.55 -7.90 10.19
CA THR A 145 -18.44 -6.43 10.02
C THR A 145 -19.75 -5.69 10.26
N LYS A 146 -20.90 -6.35 10.12
CA LYS A 146 -22.21 -5.78 10.48
C LYS A 146 -22.47 -5.82 11.99
N GLU A 147 -22.05 -6.88 12.68
CA GLU A 147 -22.26 -7.02 14.13
C GLU A 147 -21.34 -6.13 14.96
N ALA A 148 -20.13 -5.83 14.49
CA ALA A 148 -19.25 -4.84 15.13
C ALA A 148 -19.76 -3.39 14.99
N LYS A 149 -20.80 -3.17 14.18
CA LYS A 149 -21.57 -1.93 14.10
C LYS A 149 -22.88 -2.09 14.90
N GLY A 150 -22.74 -2.44 16.17
CA GLY A 150 -23.82 -2.41 17.15
C GLY A 150 -24.35 -0.98 17.31
N ASP A 151 -25.52 -0.74 16.74
CA ASP A 151 -26.70 -0.12 17.35
C ASP A 151 -26.46 0.90 18.48
N ASP A 152 -25.84 2.03 18.12
CA ASP A 152 -25.91 3.30 18.87
C ASP A 152 -25.99 4.47 17.87
N SER A 153 -26.84 4.33 16.86
CA SER A 153 -27.16 5.39 15.90
C SER A 153 -28.54 5.99 16.20
N GLN A 154 -28.70 6.51 17.42
CA GLN A 154 -29.31 7.83 17.58
C GLN A 154 -28.27 8.90 17.18
N THR A 155 -27.83 8.86 15.93
CA THR A 155 -27.11 9.96 15.31
C THR A 155 -28.11 10.76 14.53
N ASN A 156 -28.35 12.00 14.98
CA ASN A 156 -28.93 13.08 14.20
C ASN A 156 -28.68 12.83 12.71
N SER A 157 -29.75 12.60 11.95
CA SER A 157 -29.73 12.70 10.50
C SER A 157 -29.50 14.16 10.14
N GLU A 158 -28.29 14.64 10.43
CA GLU A 158 -27.76 15.88 9.90
C GLU A 158 -27.68 15.61 8.41
N GLN A 159 -28.71 16.07 7.72
CA GLN A 159 -28.93 15.88 6.31
C GLN A 159 -27.66 16.32 5.58
N THR A 160 -26.80 15.36 5.26
CA THR A 160 -25.62 15.60 4.46
C THR A 160 -26.15 16.09 3.13
N LYS A 161 -26.07 17.41 2.94
CA LYS A 161 -26.55 18.10 1.76
C LYS A 161 -26.10 17.31 0.53
N PRO A 162 -26.99 16.96 -0.40
CA PRO A 162 -26.65 16.19 -1.58
C PRO A 162 -25.42 16.82 -2.23
N TRP A 163 -24.38 16.01 -2.42
CA TRP A 163 -23.19 16.45 -3.11
C TRP A 163 -23.58 16.90 -4.52
N ASP A 164 -23.43 18.19 -4.79
CA ASP A 164 -23.73 18.77 -6.09
C ASP A 164 -22.44 18.90 -6.89
N ALA A 165 -22.19 17.93 -7.77
CA ALA A 165 -20.97 17.86 -8.58
C ALA A 165 -20.75 19.14 -9.41
N ARG A 166 -21.83 19.78 -9.88
CA ARG A 166 -21.78 20.99 -10.70
C ARG A 166 -21.05 22.13 -9.99
N ARG A 167 -21.30 22.29 -8.68
CA ARG A 167 -20.67 23.34 -7.86
C ARG A 167 -19.15 23.16 -7.77
N TYR A 168 -18.66 21.93 -7.88
CA TYR A 168 -17.23 21.65 -7.79
C TYR A 168 -16.54 21.67 -9.16
N GLU A 169 -17.26 21.38 -10.25
CA GLU A 169 -16.74 21.54 -11.62
C GLU A 169 -16.37 23.00 -11.91
N GLU A 170 -17.19 23.94 -11.43
CA GLU A 170 -16.94 25.37 -11.59
C GLU A 170 -15.65 25.84 -10.90
N LEU A 171 -15.19 25.16 -9.84
CA LEU A 171 -14.04 25.57 -9.03
C LEU A 171 -12.68 25.44 -9.73
N GLU A 172 -12.63 24.72 -10.86
CA GLU A 172 -11.38 24.39 -11.58
C GLU A 172 -10.32 23.85 -10.63
N ILE A 173 -10.61 22.69 -10.04
CA ILE A 173 -9.77 22.07 -9.01
C ILE A 173 -8.46 21.58 -9.65
N VAL A 174 -7.35 21.97 -9.04
CA VAL A 174 -6.02 21.41 -9.27
C VAL A 174 -5.66 20.54 -8.06
N LEU A 175 -5.30 19.29 -8.32
CA LEU A 175 -4.79 18.36 -7.33
C LEU A 175 -3.30 18.15 -7.58
N PHE A 176 -2.48 18.63 -6.65
CA PHE A 176 -1.06 18.33 -6.63
C PHE A 176 -0.84 17.01 -5.86
N ALA A 177 -0.17 16.07 -6.52
CA ALA A 177 0.02 14.70 -6.07
C ALA A 177 1.48 14.27 -6.23
N ARG A 178 1.80 13.10 -5.67
CA ARG A 178 3.10 12.43 -5.79
C ARG A 178 2.92 10.99 -6.21
N GLY A 179 3.78 10.50 -7.09
CA GLY A 179 3.86 9.09 -7.48
C GLY A 179 3.96 8.16 -6.26
N GLY A 180 3.12 7.12 -6.22
CA GLY A 180 3.15 6.10 -5.16
C GLY A 180 2.61 6.53 -3.79
N CYS A 181 2.08 7.75 -3.63
CA CYS A 181 1.46 8.17 -2.37
C CYS A 181 0.04 7.61 -2.22
N PRO A 182 -0.26 6.77 -1.19
CA PRO A 182 -1.57 6.15 -1.03
C PRO A 182 -2.69 7.17 -0.82
N HIS A 183 -2.41 8.26 -0.11
CA HIS A 183 -3.38 9.33 0.12
C HIS A 183 -3.72 10.11 -1.16
N CYS A 184 -2.77 10.25 -2.10
CA CYS A 184 -3.03 10.86 -3.40
C CYS A 184 -3.95 9.97 -4.24
N VAL A 185 -3.75 8.65 -4.19
CA VAL A 185 -4.63 7.68 -4.86
C VAL A 185 -6.05 7.76 -4.30
N SER A 186 -6.21 7.81 -2.97
CA SER A 186 -7.52 7.96 -2.33
C SER A 186 -8.20 9.29 -2.71
N ALA A 187 -7.44 10.38 -2.77
CA ALA A 187 -7.94 11.69 -3.20
C ALA A 187 -8.48 11.65 -4.64
N VAL A 188 -7.72 11.09 -5.57
CA VAL A 188 -8.14 10.93 -6.97
C VAL A 188 -9.40 10.06 -7.08
N GLN A 189 -9.44 8.94 -6.35
CA GLN A 189 -10.61 8.04 -6.36
C GLN A 189 -11.85 8.73 -5.79
N MET A 190 -11.69 9.55 -4.74
CA MET A 190 -12.80 10.31 -4.16
C MET A 190 -13.36 11.32 -5.16
N LEU A 191 -12.51 12.12 -5.82
CA LEU A 191 -12.96 13.08 -6.85
C LEU A 191 -13.73 12.36 -7.97
N LYS A 192 -13.18 11.25 -8.48
CA LYS A 192 -13.84 10.43 -9.52
C LYS A 192 -15.17 9.84 -9.07
N LYS A 193 -15.23 9.25 -7.88
CA LYS A 193 -16.45 8.66 -7.31
C LYS A 193 -17.56 9.70 -7.14
N ARG A 194 -17.17 10.97 -6.98
CA ARG A 194 -18.05 12.12 -6.82
C ARG A 194 -18.45 12.78 -8.14
N GLY A 195 -18.08 12.18 -9.28
CA GLY A 195 -18.42 12.68 -10.60
C GLY A 195 -17.54 13.82 -11.08
N LEU A 196 -16.48 14.20 -10.34
CA LEU A 196 -15.52 15.19 -10.81
C LEU A 196 -14.51 14.51 -11.75
N SER A 197 -14.79 14.55 -13.04
CA SER A 197 -13.87 14.11 -14.08
C SER A 197 -12.90 15.22 -14.53
N ASN A 198 -13.29 16.48 -14.36
CA ASN A 198 -12.60 17.64 -14.94
C ASN A 198 -11.72 18.37 -13.92
N PHE A 199 -10.82 17.65 -13.24
CA PHE A 199 -9.79 18.26 -12.38
C PHE A 199 -8.41 18.08 -13.00
N ASP A 200 -7.53 19.04 -12.74
CA ASP A 200 -6.15 19.02 -13.21
C ASP A 200 -5.26 18.28 -12.19
N LEU A 201 -4.67 17.17 -12.59
CA LEU A 201 -3.78 16.37 -11.75
C LEU A 201 -2.33 16.71 -12.08
N GLN A 202 -1.62 17.31 -11.13
CA GLN A 202 -0.24 17.76 -11.28
C GLN A 202 0.68 16.93 -10.39
N ASP A 203 1.60 16.18 -10.99
CA ASP A 203 2.59 15.41 -10.22
C ASP A 203 3.81 16.28 -9.90
N VAL A 204 4.02 16.56 -8.62
CA VAL A 204 5.11 17.43 -8.17
C VAL A 204 6.49 16.77 -8.29
N GLU A 205 6.59 15.46 -8.47
CA GLU A 205 7.88 14.80 -8.70
C GLU A 205 8.36 14.91 -10.15
N TRP A 206 7.43 14.87 -11.10
CA TRP A 206 7.76 14.73 -12.52
C TRP A 206 7.62 16.04 -13.31
N SER A 207 6.89 17.03 -12.80
CA SER A 207 6.80 18.37 -13.42
C SER A 207 7.44 19.43 -12.53
N ARG A 208 8.46 20.09 -13.07
CA ARG A 208 9.13 21.22 -12.41
C ARG A 208 8.19 22.41 -12.24
N GLU A 209 7.34 22.64 -13.23
CA GLU A 209 6.33 23.69 -13.24
C GLU A 209 5.29 23.44 -12.14
N ALA A 210 4.80 22.21 -12.00
CA ALA A 210 3.90 21.80 -10.93
C ALA A 210 4.53 22.01 -9.55
N MET A 211 5.81 21.64 -9.37
CA MET A 211 6.52 21.84 -8.11
C MET A 211 6.67 23.33 -7.75
N LEU A 212 7.02 24.18 -8.70
CA LEU A 212 7.15 25.63 -8.47
C LEU A 212 5.81 26.25 -8.10
N GLU A 213 4.74 25.87 -8.81
CA GLU A 213 3.39 26.37 -8.51
C GLU A 213 2.91 25.88 -7.13
N PHE A 214 3.14 24.60 -6.81
CA PHE A 214 2.86 24.04 -5.49
C PHE A 214 3.56 24.82 -4.38
N GLN A 215 4.85 25.16 -4.54
CA GLN A 215 5.60 25.98 -3.60
C GLN A 215 5.06 27.41 -3.51
N ARG A 216 4.75 28.04 -4.65
CA ARG A 216 4.16 29.38 -4.74
C ARG A 216 2.84 29.47 -3.98
N LEU A 217 2.04 28.41 -4.02
CA LEU A 217 0.77 28.26 -3.32
C LEU A 217 0.91 27.89 -1.83
N GLY A 218 2.15 27.79 -1.31
CA GLY A 218 2.42 27.46 0.10
C GLY A 218 2.24 25.97 0.44
N GLY A 219 2.29 25.09 -0.57
CA GLY A 219 2.19 23.66 -0.40
C GLY A 219 3.30 23.08 0.48
N ARG A 220 2.92 22.35 1.54
CA ARG A 220 3.85 21.68 2.46
C ARG A 220 3.78 20.15 2.43
N GLY A 221 2.73 19.60 1.84
CA GLY A 221 2.53 18.16 1.72
C GLY A 221 1.43 17.84 0.72
N VAL A 222 1.45 16.61 0.20
CA VAL A 222 0.46 16.09 -0.75
C VAL A 222 -0.41 15.00 -0.10
N PRO A 223 -1.66 14.78 -0.54
CA PRO A 223 -2.35 15.51 -1.61
C PRO A 223 -2.61 16.97 -1.24
N PHE A 224 -2.54 17.87 -2.21
CA PHE A 224 -2.81 19.29 -2.02
C PHE A 224 -3.83 19.77 -3.04
N PHE A 225 -4.96 20.24 -2.56
CA PHE A 225 -6.08 20.71 -3.37
C PHE A 225 -5.99 22.22 -3.50
N TYR A 226 -6.20 22.75 -4.70
CA TYR A 226 -6.26 24.18 -4.98
C TYR A 226 -7.43 24.47 -5.91
N SER A 227 -8.21 25.52 -5.64
CA SER A 227 -9.25 26.00 -6.55
C SER A 227 -8.78 27.27 -7.24
N LYS A 228 -8.72 27.25 -8.58
CA LYS A 228 -8.35 28.44 -9.35
C LYS A 228 -9.38 29.57 -9.21
N LYS A 229 -10.66 29.24 -9.02
CA LYS A 229 -11.71 30.26 -8.83
C LYS A 229 -11.65 30.97 -7.49
N THR A 230 -11.50 30.21 -6.40
CA THR A 230 -11.58 30.79 -5.05
C THR A 230 -10.22 31.18 -4.49
N GLY A 231 -9.12 30.73 -5.11
CA GLY A 231 -7.76 30.91 -4.61
C GLY A 231 -7.46 30.14 -3.33
N LYS A 232 -8.39 29.27 -2.87
CA LYS A 232 -8.25 28.50 -1.64
C LYS A 232 -7.47 27.22 -1.89
N SER A 233 -6.70 26.83 -0.88
CA SER A 233 -5.95 25.59 -0.89
C SER A 233 -6.13 24.79 0.40
N MET A 234 -5.90 23.48 0.31
CA MET A 234 -5.85 22.59 1.46
C MET A 234 -4.77 21.53 1.26
N ALA A 235 -3.93 21.34 2.27
CA ALA A 235 -2.92 20.29 2.31
C ALA A 235 -3.40 19.08 3.12
N GLY A 236 -3.04 17.89 2.66
CA GLY A 236 -3.28 16.64 3.35
C GLY A 236 -4.57 15.93 2.94
N TRP A 237 -4.72 14.71 3.42
CA TRP A 237 -5.88 13.86 3.19
C TRP A 237 -6.63 13.62 4.49
N ASN A 238 -7.93 13.89 4.49
CA ASN A 238 -8.82 13.50 5.57
C ASN A 238 -9.80 12.43 5.06
N PRO A 239 -9.70 11.16 5.51
CA PRO A 239 -10.60 10.11 5.07
C PRO A 239 -12.06 10.33 5.54
N GLY A 240 -12.27 11.13 6.59
CA GLY A 240 -13.59 11.50 7.08
C GLY A 240 -14.20 12.69 6.35
N ALA A 241 -13.45 13.39 5.49
CA ALA A 241 -14.00 14.48 4.71
C ALA A 241 -14.99 13.93 3.68
N GLN A 242 -16.27 14.20 3.92
CA GLN A 242 -17.35 13.77 3.03
C GLN A 242 -17.53 14.71 1.85
N ASP A 243 -16.99 15.93 1.92
CA ASP A 243 -17.06 16.88 0.82
C ASP A 243 -15.81 17.74 0.71
N LEU A 244 -15.79 18.69 -0.23
CA LEU A 244 -14.76 19.72 -0.37
C LEU A 244 -15.34 21.08 0.02
N GLY A 245 -16.28 21.12 0.97
CA GLY A 245 -17.02 22.33 1.35
C GLY A 245 -16.12 23.49 1.75
N TRP A 246 -14.92 23.19 2.27
CA TRP A 246 -13.88 24.18 2.57
C TRP A 246 -13.38 24.95 1.35
N LEU A 247 -13.45 24.39 0.14
CA LEU A 247 -13.10 25.10 -1.10
C LEU A 247 -14.20 26.06 -1.55
N ILE A 248 -15.45 25.89 -1.07
CA ILE A 248 -16.61 26.65 -1.55
C ILE A 248 -16.96 27.85 -0.65
N HIS A 249 -16.81 27.73 0.67
CA HIS A 249 -17.24 28.80 1.60
C HIS A 249 -16.56 30.13 1.24
N HIS A 250 -17.29 31.10 0.66
CA HIS A 250 -16.94 32.52 0.29
C HIS A 250 -17.39 32.94 -1.14
N LEU A 251 -18.29 32.21 -1.81
CA LEU A 251 -18.98 32.73 -3.02
C LEU A 251 -20.24 33.56 -2.66
N GLU A 252 -20.26 34.24 -1.52
CA GLU A 252 -21.32 35.19 -1.14
C GLU A 252 -20.80 36.61 -1.13
#